data_AF-A0A6I2GUR0-F1
#
_entry.id   AF-A0A6I2GUR0-F1
#
_cell.length_a   1.000
_cell.length_b   1.000
_cell.length_c   1.000
_cell.angle_alpha   90.00
_cell.angle_beta   90.00
_cell.angle_gamma   90.00
#
_symmetry.space_group_name_H-M   'P 1'
#
loop_
_entity.id
_entity.type
_entity.pdbx_description
1 polymer ?
#
loop_
_entity_poly.entity_id
_entity_poly.type
_entity_poly.pdbx_seq_one_letter_code
_entity_poly.pdbx_strand_id
1 'polypeptide(L)'
;MSTLEEAKNLARRLHAYGGGPEVVRKAAARELARRPPDEAVQLVHALQLLAREGWEPATCVLGAAMAALGQETESLPAPEVLEQSAGAQALPEVTVLFTRAPARQELDPRAAAKADARLFSMPLGHLKQQARLTRDPDELARLATASNAAVVRNALINPRLTEALVVRMAARRPARPEPLVEIWKSSRWSTRHAVRRALVFNPYLPPEVGAKIVPLLNASDLEELVADNSLHAALREQARLLLAHARAGGAR
;
A
#
# COMPACT_ATOMS: atom_id res chain seq x y z
N MET A 1 -19.80 -19.93 10.38
CA MET A 1 -20.66 -19.67 9.20
C MET A 1 -19.79 -19.94 7.96
N SER A 2 -20.26 -19.81 6.72
CA SER A 2 -19.29 -19.87 5.60
C SER A 2 -18.37 -18.64 5.70
N THR A 3 -17.06 -18.81 5.49
CA THR A 3 -16.07 -17.71 5.56
C THR A 3 -16.48 -16.52 4.69
N LEU A 4 -17.17 -16.77 3.57
CA LEU A 4 -17.72 -15.74 2.69
C LEU A 4 -18.80 -14.87 3.36
N GLU A 5 -19.74 -15.47 4.09
CA GLU A 5 -20.78 -14.70 4.80
C GLU A 5 -20.20 -13.90 5.97
N GLU A 6 -19.18 -14.44 6.63
CA GLU A 6 -18.43 -13.71 7.66
C GLU A 6 -17.69 -12.51 7.08
N ALA A 7 -17.03 -12.68 5.93
CA ALA A 7 -16.39 -11.60 5.20
C ALA A 7 -17.38 -10.52 4.76
N LYS A 8 -18.57 -10.92 4.26
CA LYS A 8 -19.64 -9.98 3.90
C LYS A 8 -20.11 -9.18 5.13
N ASN A 9 -20.37 -9.86 6.24
CA ASN A 9 -20.82 -9.20 7.46
C ASN A 9 -19.76 -8.26 8.03
N LEU A 10 -18.49 -8.67 8.00
CA LEU A 10 -17.39 -7.79 8.38
C LEU A 10 -17.30 -6.55 7.48
N ALA A 11 -17.33 -6.74 6.16
CA ALA A 11 -17.23 -5.63 5.21
C ALA A 11 -18.34 -4.61 5.42
N ARG A 12 -19.59 -5.05 5.60
CA ARG A 12 -20.72 -4.16 5.93
C ARG A 12 -20.49 -3.39 7.24
N ARG A 13 -20.07 -4.08 8.31
CA ARG A 13 -19.79 -3.45 9.61
C ARG A 13 -18.69 -2.40 9.51
N LEU A 14 -17.57 -2.75 8.88
CA LEU A 14 -16.42 -1.84 8.69
C LEU A 14 -16.76 -0.66 7.78
N HIS A 15 -17.53 -0.89 6.71
CA HIS A 15 -17.99 0.16 5.80
C HIS A 15 -18.92 1.17 6.49
N ALA A 16 -19.74 0.70 7.44
CA ALA A 16 -20.64 1.55 8.22
C ALA A 16 -19.92 2.49 9.21
N TYR A 17 -18.61 2.35 9.40
CA TYR A 17 -17.86 3.23 10.31
C TYR A 17 -17.63 4.61 9.69
N GLY A 18 -18.19 5.66 10.31
CA GLY A 18 -18.02 7.06 9.90
C GLY A 18 -16.66 7.69 10.24
N GLY A 19 -15.73 6.95 10.84
CA GLY A 19 -14.46 7.46 11.38
C GLY A 19 -13.32 7.65 10.36
N GLY A 20 -13.59 7.52 9.06
CA GLY A 20 -12.58 7.63 8.00
C GLY A 20 -11.59 6.45 7.94
N PRO A 21 -10.62 6.50 7.01
CA PRO A 21 -9.76 5.34 6.70
C PRO A 21 -8.92 4.84 7.87
N GLU A 22 -8.53 5.71 8.80
CA GLU A 22 -7.73 5.31 9.97
C GLU A 22 -8.54 4.47 10.95
N VAL A 23 -9.79 4.85 11.22
CA VAL A 23 -10.68 4.10 12.12
C VAL A 23 -11.00 2.74 11.53
N VAL A 24 -11.31 2.69 10.23
CA VAL A 24 -11.56 1.43 9.51
C VAL A 24 -10.32 0.54 9.54
N ARG A 25 -9.11 1.09 9.37
CA ARG A 25 -7.85 0.34 9.42
C ARG A 25 -7.59 -0.27 10.80
N LYS A 26 -7.72 0.51 11.87
CA LYS A 26 -7.57 0.01 13.25
C LYS A 26 -8.63 -1.03 13.59
N ALA A 27 -9.86 -0.86 13.11
CA ALA A 27 -10.90 -1.86 13.29
C ALA A 27 -10.65 -3.16 12.51
N ALA A 28 -10.20 -3.06 11.25
CA ALA A 28 -9.80 -4.23 10.46
C ALA A 28 -8.68 -4.99 11.17
N ALA A 29 -7.67 -4.29 11.70
CA ALA A 29 -6.60 -4.90 12.49
C ALA A 29 -7.14 -5.67 13.70
N ARG A 30 -8.07 -5.08 14.47
CA ARG A 30 -8.70 -5.75 15.63
C ARG A 30 -9.49 -7.00 15.24
N GLU A 31 -10.22 -6.94 14.13
CA GLU A 31 -11.04 -8.08 13.67
C GLU A 31 -10.17 -9.24 13.15
N LEU A 32 -9.03 -8.93 12.51
CA LEU A 32 -8.02 -9.90 12.13
C LEU A 32 -7.28 -10.47 13.35
N ALA A 33 -6.90 -9.63 14.32
CA ALA A 33 -6.16 -10.02 15.52
C ALA A 33 -6.93 -10.96 16.45
N ARG A 34 -8.26 -10.84 16.50
CA ARG A 34 -9.13 -11.68 17.34
C ARG A 34 -9.33 -13.09 16.79
N ARG A 35 -8.85 -13.37 15.59
CA ARG A 35 -9.07 -14.64 14.88
C ARG A 35 -7.82 -15.50 14.89
N PRO A 36 -8.00 -16.84 14.83
CA PRO A 36 -6.95 -17.74 14.44
C PRO A 36 -6.28 -17.30 13.11
N PRO A 37 -4.96 -17.50 12.94
CA PRO A 37 -4.25 -17.08 11.73
C PRO A 37 -4.84 -17.63 10.42
N ASP A 38 -5.36 -18.86 10.44
CA ASP A 38 -6.03 -19.51 9.33
C ASP A 38 -7.32 -18.79 8.92
N GLU A 39 -8.19 -18.45 9.88
CA GLU A 39 -9.39 -17.67 9.63
C GLU A 39 -9.06 -16.23 9.16
N ALA A 40 -8.01 -15.62 9.72
CA ALA A 40 -7.60 -14.27 9.35
C ALA A 40 -7.16 -14.19 7.88
N VAL A 41 -6.39 -15.17 7.38
CA VAL A 41 -5.97 -15.19 5.97
C VAL A 41 -7.12 -15.53 5.02
N GLN A 42 -8.04 -16.42 5.41
CA GLN A 42 -9.26 -16.68 4.63
C GLN A 42 -10.12 -15.43 4.51
N LEU A 43 -10.25 -14.66 5.59
CA LEU A 43 -11.01 -13.42 5.62
C LEU A 43 -10.39 -12.36 4.69
N VAL A 44 -9.06 -12.23 4.70
CA VAL A 44 -8.35 -11.35 3.75
C VAL A 44 -8.58 -11.79 2.31
N HIS A 45 -8.47 -13.09 2.02
CA HIS A 45 -8.73 -13.63 0.68
C HIS A 45 -10.16 -13.35 0.22
N ALA A 46 -11.16 -13.62 1.07
CA ALA A 46 -12.57 -13.37 0.76
C ALA A 46 -12.85 -11.88 0.51
N LEU A 47 -12.22 -10.97 1.25
CA LEU A 47 -12.32 -9.52 0.99
C LEU A 47 -11.69 -9.13 -0.36
N GLN A 48 -10.58 -9.74 -0.76
CA GLN A 48 -9.98 -9.51 -2.07
C GLN A 48 -10.91 -9.97 -3.21
N LEU A 49 -11.52 -11.16 -3.08
CA LEU A 49 -12.47 -11.69 -4.06
C LEU A 49 -13.70 -10.79 -4.20
N LEU A 50 -14.36 -10.48 -3.08
CA LEU A 50 -15.55 -9.64 -3.07
C LEU A 50 -15.29 -8.23 -3.66
N ALA A 51 -14.13 -7.64 -3.36
CA ALA A 51 -13.75 -6.36 -3.93
C ALA A 51 -13.47 -6.47 -5.44
N ARG A 52 -12.88 -7.58 -5.89
CA ARG A 52 -12.61 -7.84 -7.31
C ARG A 52 -13.89 -8.05 -8.12
N GLU A 53 -14.91 -8.64 -7.52
CA GLU A 53 -16.28 -8.75 -8.04
C GLU A 53 -17.02 -7.39 -8.07
N GLY A 54 -16.42 -6.33 -7.52
CA GLY A 54 -17.01 -4.99 -7.49
C GLY A 54 -18.04 -4.79 -6.39
N TRP A 55 -18.12 -5.67 -5.38
CA TRP A 55 -19.02 -5.46 -4.27
C TRP A 55 -18.56 -4.28 -3.41
N GLU A 56 -19.38 -3.23 -3.37
CA GLU A 56 -19.01 -1.92 -2.83
C GLU A 56 -18.46 -1.97 -1.38
N PRO A 57 -19.10 -2.65 -0.41
CA PRO A 57 -18.57 -2.69 0.96
C PRO A 57 -17.14 -3.24 1.02
N ALA A 58 -16.84 -4.32 0.27
CA ALA A 58 -15.50 -4.87 0.20
C ALA A 58 -14.51 -3.91 -0.48
N THR A 59 -14.92 -3.29 -1.59
CA THR A 59 -14.10 -2.30 -2.32
C THR A 59 -13.70 -1.12 -1.43
N CYS A 60 -14.61 -0.65 -0.57
CA CYS A 60 -14.34 0.45 0.36
C CYS A 60 -13.39 0.05 1.49
N VAL A 61 -13.50 -1.16 2.04
CA VAL A 61 -12.73 -1.57 3.24
C VAL A 61 -11.41 -2.26 2.91
N LEU A 62 -11.26 -2.84 1.71
CA LEU A 62 -10.07 -3.61 1.34
C LEU A 62 -8.78 -2.79 1.49
N GLY A 63 -8.80 -1.50 1.09
CA GLY A 63 -7.65 -0.62 1.27
C GLY A 63 -7.22 -0.45 2.73
N ALA A 64 -8.18 -0.38 3.64
CA ALA A 64 -7.92 -0.28 5.07
C ALA A 64 -7.42 -1.61 5.66
N ALA A 65 -7.98 -2.75 5.20
CA ALA A 65 -7.49 -4.07 5.58
C ALA A 65 -6.05 -4.31 5.11
N MET A 66 -5.73 -3.95 3.87
CA MET A 66 -4.35 -4.04 3.33
C MET A 66 -3.39 -3.12 4.09
N ALA A 67 -3.82 -1.92 4.45
CA ALA A 67 -3.01 -1.01 5.26
C ALA A 67 -2.81 -1.54 6.69
N ALA A 68 -3.78 -2.24 7.27
CA ALA A 68 -3.67 -2.84 8.60
C ALA A 68 -2.53 -3.88 8.63
N LEU A 69 -2.45 -4.76 7.62
CA LEU A 69 -1.42 -5.80 7.53
C LEU A 69 0.03 -5.26 7.53
N GLY A 70 0.24 -4.01 7.12
CA GLY A 70 1.58 -3.39 7.08
C GLY A 70 1.85 -2.31 8.12
N GLN A 71 0.82 -1.85 8.84
CA GLN A 71 0.94 -0.72 9.78
C GLN A 71 0.54 -1.07 11.21
N GLU A 72 -0.17 -2.18 11.42
CA GLU A 72 -0.64 -2.64 12.74
C GLU A 72 0.01 -3.99 13.10
N THR A 73 1.27 -4.20 12.67
CA THR A 73 1.99 -5.47 12.82
C THR A 73 2.16 -5.90 14.28
N GLU A 74 2.22 -4.96 15.22
CA GLU A 74 2.28 -5.24 16.66
C GLU A 74 0.96 -5.78 17.22
N SER A 75 -0.17 -5.48 16.55
CA SER A 75 -1.50 -5.94 16.97
C SER A 75 -1.92 -7.24 16.29
N LEU A 76 -1.21 -7.67 15.25
CA LEU A 76 -1.54 -8.84 14.44
C LEU A 76 -0.64 -10.02 14.78
N PRO A 77 -1.05 -11.26 14.46
CA PRO A 77 -0.13 -12.39 14.45
C PRO A 77 1.10 -12.08 13.59
N ALA A 78 2.24 -12.65 13.97
CA ALA A 78 3.50 -12.43 13.26
C ALA A 78 3.33 -12.73 11.75
N PRO A 79 3.89 -11.91 10.84
CA PRO A 79 3.69 -12.08 9.41
C PRO A 79 4.08 -13.47 8.89
N GLU A 80 5.08 -14.12 9.51
CA GLU A 80 5.52 -15.48 9.21
C GLU A 80 4.41 -16.50 9.48
N VAL A 81 3.66 -16.32 10.56
CA VAL A 81 2.56 -17.20 10.95
C VAL A 81 1.41 -17.05 9.95
N LEU A 82 1.07 -15.81 9.58
CA LEU A 82 0.04 -15.55 8.56
C LEU A 82 0.46 -16.09 7.19
N GLU A 83 1.72 -15.92 6.80
CA GLU A 83 2.26 -16.47 5.54
C GLU A 83 2.18 -18.00 5.52
N GLN A 84 2.60 -18.67 6.60
CA GLN A 84 2.52 -20.11 6.75
C GLN A 84 1.07 -20.62 6.70
N SER A 85 0.15 -19.94 7.38
CA SER A 85 -1.28 -20.28 7.35
C SER A 85 -1.92 -20.07 5.98
N ALA A 86 -1.51 -19.05 5.22
CA ALA A 86 -1.97 -18.85 3.84
C ALA A 86 -1.43 -19.95 2.92
N GLY A 87 -0.15 -20.33 3.07
CA GLY A 87 0.48 -21.41 2.32
C GLY A 87 -0.17 -22.77 2.58
N ALA A 88 -0.45 -23.10 3.84
CA ALA A 88 -1.13 -24.35 4.22
C ALA A 88 -2.54 -24.50 3.63
N GLN A 89 -3.18 -23.37 3.30
CA GLN A 89 -4.53 -23.33 2.73
C GLN A 89 -4.54 -23.11 1.22
N ALA A 90 -3.37 -23.13 0.57
CA ALA A 90 -3.22 -22.87 -0.86
C ALA A 90 -3.83 -21.53 -1.30
N LEU A 91 -3.57 -20.46 -0.55
CA LEU A 91 -4.00 -19.09 -0.84
C LEU A 91 -2.82 -18.21 -1.34
N PRO A 92 -2.31 -18.43 -2.57
CA PRO A 92 -1.08 -17.79 -3.04
C PRO A 92 -1.21 -16.25 -3.14
N GLU A 93 -2.40 -15.70 -3.39
CA GLU A 93 -2.63 -14.24 -3.42
C GLU A 93 -2.38 -13.59 -2.06
N VAL A 94 -2.63 -14.34 -0.99
CA VAL A 94 -2.45 -13.89 0.39
C VAL A 94 -1.01 -14.14 0.86
N THR A 95 -0.41 -15.28 0.49
CA THR A 95 1.01 -15.56 0.78
C THR A 95 1.90 -14.43 0.27
N VAL A 96 1.66 -13.93 -0.96
CA VAL A 96 2.48 -12.85 -1.55
C VAL A 96 2.42 -11.54 -0.75
N LEU A 97 1.37 -11.28 0.05
CA LEU A 97 1.26 -10.08 0.91
C LEU A 97 2.38 -9.96 1.94
N PHE A 98 3.04 -11.08 2.24
CA PHE A 98 4.11 -11.20 3.24
C PHE A 98 5.50 -11.35 2.61
N THR A 99 5.62 -11.12 1.30
CA THR A 99 6.91 -11.21 0.56
C THR A 99 7.99 -10.32 1.19
N ARG A 100 9.09 -10.94 1.62
CA ARG A 100 10.29 -10.26 2.15
C ARG A 100 11.41 -10.32 1.12
N ALA A 101 11.48 -9.31 0.28
CA ALA A 101 12.54 -9.17 -0.72
C ALA A 101 12.96 -7.69 -0.83
N PRO A 102 14.21 -7.41 -1.23
CA PRO A 102 14.62 -6.05 -1.57
C PRO A 102 13.79 -5.51 -2.74
N ALA A 103 13.78 -4.19 -2.90
CA ALA A 103 13.18 -3.56 -4.07
C ALA A 103 13.87 -4.06 -5.36
N ARG A 104 13.16 -3.98 -6.48
CA ARG A 104 13.69 -4.42 -7.79
C ARG A 104 14.91 -3.58 -8.21
N GLN A 105 14.93 -2.32 -7.84
CA GLN A 105 16.08 -1.43 -7.97
C GLN A 105 16.42 -0.80 -6.62
N GLU A 106 17.70 -0.65 -6.37
CA GLU A 106 18.22 0.04 -5.18
C GLU A 106 18.94 1.31 -5.62
N LEU A 107 18.80 2.37 -4.82
CA LEU A 107 19.49 3.62 -5.07
C LEU A 107 20.98 3.43 -4.75
N ASP A 108 21.85 3.73 -5.72
CA ASP A 108 23.30 3.74 -5.52
C ASP A 108 23.66 4.54 -4.25
N PRO A 109 24.36 3.94 -3.26
CA PRO A 109 24.77 4.62 -2.04
C PRO A 109 25.51 5.94 -2.27
N ARG A 110 26.31 6.06 -3.34
CA ARG A 110 27.02 7.31 -3.68
C ARG A 110 26.06 8.38 -4.16
N ALA A 111 25.12 8.01 -5.02
CA ALA A 111 24.05 8.91 -5.46
C ALA A 111 23.16 9.34 -4.27
N ALA A 112 22.88 8.43 -3.33
CA ALA A 112 22.16 8.70 -2.10
C ALA A 112 22.89 9.74 -1.22
N ALA A 113 24.19 9.56 -0.99
CA ALA A 113 25.01 10.49 -0.21
C ALA A 113 25.08 11.89 -0.86
N LYS A 114 25.18 11.96 -2.19
CA LYS A 114 25.15 13.24 -2.93
C LYS A 114 23.80 13.93 -2.83
N ALA A 115 22.69 13.19 -2.87
CA ALA A 115 21.35 13.74 -2.69
C ALA A 115 21.17 14.33 -1.29
N ASP A 116 21.68 13.63 -0.28
CA ASP A 116 21.69 14.08 1.12
C ASP A 116 22.49 15.37 1.30
N ALA A 117 23.73 15.42 0.80
CA ALA A 117 24.57 16.62 0.89
C ALA A 117 23.91 17.86 0.27
N ARG A 118 23.11 17.69 -0.79
CA ARG A 118 22.33 18.78 -1.41
C ARG A 118 21.12 19.21 -0.58
N LEU A 119 20.49 18.29 0.15
CA LEU A 119 19.31 18.57 0.98
C LEU A 119 19.67 19.28 2.28
N PHE A 120 20.87 19.05 2.82
CA PHE A 120 21.32 19.59 4.10
C PHE A 120 21.90 21.02 4.05
N SER A 121 21.47 21.86 3.09
CA SER A 121 21.77 23.30 3.14
C SER A 121 21.04 24.02 4.28
N MET A 122 20.02 23.37 4.86
CA MET A 122 19.28 23.84 6.03
C MET A 122 19.12 22.71 7.06
N PRO A 123 18.97 23.03 8.36
CA PRO A 123 18.70 22.03 9.38
C PRO A 123 17.44 21.23 9.08
N LEU A 124 17.46 19.91 9.34
CA LEU A 124 16.33 19.01 9.06
C LEU A 124 15.03 19.45 9.76
N GLY A 125 15.13 20.04 10.96
CA GLY A 125 13.97 20.60 11.68
C GLY A 125 13.28 21.72 10.89
N HIS A 126 14.07 22.61 10.28
CA HIS A 126 13.58 23.71 9.44
C HIS A 126 12.87 23.16 8.20
N LEU A 127 13.49 22.20 7.50
CA LEU A 127 12.89 21.57 6.31
C LEU A 127 11.56 20.88 6.62
N LYS A 128 11.45 20.18 7.76
CA LYS A 128 10.19 19.55 8.21
C LYS A 128 9.11 20.61 8.47
N GLN A 129 9.45 21.69 9.16
CA GLN A 129 8.51 22.78 9.46
C GLN A 129 8.03 23.46 8.17
N GLN A 130 8.94 23.78 7.26
CA GLN A 130 8.60 24.38 5.97
C GLN A 130 7.73 23.44 5.13
N ALA A 131 8.06 22.15 5.03
CA ALA A 131 7.27 21.20 4.26
C ALA A 131 5.83 21.11 4.77
N ARG A 132 5.64 21.20 6.09
CA ARG A 132 4.31 21.18 6.73
C ARG A 132 3.52 22.47 6.52
N LEU A 133 4.17 23.63 6.55
CA LEU A 133 3.49 24.92 6.73
C LEU A 133 3.56 25.86 5.51
N THR A 134 4.51 25.65 4.59
CA THR A 134 4.72 26.56 3.47
C THR A 134 3.45 26.72 2.63
N ARG A 135 3.26 27.95 2.15
CA ARG A 135 2.14 28.33 1.29
C ARG A 135 2.57 28.48 -0.16
N ASP A 136 3.88 28.58 -0.40
CA ASP A 136 4.47 28.71 -1.72
C ASP A 136 4.44 27.34 -2.44
N PRO A 137 3.72 27.21 -3.57
CA PRO A 137 3.64 25.97 -4.34
C PRO A 137 5.00 25.47 -4.83
N ASP A 138 5.92 26.37 -5.18
CA ASP A 138 7.23 25.99 -5.74
C ASP A 138 8.16 25.46 -4.65
N GLU A 139 8.14 26.11 -3.48
CA GLU A 139 8.80 25.59 -2.29
C GLU A 139 8.22 24.24 -1.86
N LEU A 140 6.89 24.08 -1.83
CA LEU A 140 6.26 22.82 -1.50
C LEU A 140 6.65 21.73 -2.51
N ALA A 141 6.65 22.02 -3.80
CA ALA A 141 7.08 21.08 -4.83
C ALA A 141 8.54 20.64 -4.64
N ARG A 142 9.44 21.59 -4.37
CA ARG A 142 10.85 21.32 -4.08
C ARG A 142 11.00 20.40 -2.86
N LEU A 143 10.33 20.72 -1.74
CA LEU A 143 10.41 19.94 -0.49
C LEU A 143 9.72 18.57 -0.59
N ALA A 144 8.63 18.48 -1.34
CA ALA A 144 7.94 17.22 -1.64
C ALA A 144 8.85 16.26 -2.43
N THR A 145 9.73 16.80 -3.27
CA THR A 145 10.78 16.04 -3.96
C THR A 145 12.05 15.85 -3.11
N ALA A 146 12.00 15.98 -1.79
CA ALA A 146 13.11 15.58 -0.94
C ALA A 146 13.25 14.05 -0.91
N SER A 147 14.49 13.53 -0.84
CA SER A 147 14.75 12.10 -0.63
C SER A 147 14.61 11.69 0.85
N ASN A 148 14.33 12.64 1.75
CA ASN A 148 14.23 12.39 3.18
C ASN A 148 12.78 12.08 3.60
N ALA A 149 12.57 10.90 4.21
CA ALA A 149 11.26 10.43 4.64
C ALA A 149 10.56 11.34 5.66
N ALA A 150 11.30 11.99 6.57
CA ALA A 150 10.71 12.87 7.57
C ALA A 150 10.18 14.18 6.95
N VAL A 151 10.85 14.71 5.92
CA VAL A 151 10.37 15.86 5.16
C VAL A 151 9.13 15.48 4.36
N VAL A 152 9.15 14.33 3.67
CA VAL A 152 8.00 13.80 2.94
C VAL A 152 6.80 13.59 3.84
N ARG A 153 6.96 13.00 5.03
CA ARG A 153 5.90 12.85 6.04
C ARG A 153 5.25 14.18 6.39
N ASN A 154 6.04 15.25 6.53
CA ASN A 154 5.52 16.59 6.83
C ASN A 154 4.86 17.25 5.62
N ALA A 155 5.36 17.02 4.40
CA ALA A 155 4.71 17.46 3.18
C ALA A 155 3.33 16.80 3.00
N LEU A 156 3.20 15.50 3.29
CA LEU A 156 1.97 14.72 3.10
C LEU A 156 0.78 15.23 3.95
N ILE A 157 1.06 15.90 5.08
CA ILE A 157 0.03 16.54 5.93
C ILE A 157 -0.19 18.02 5.60
N ASN A 158 0.55 18.59 4.65
CA ASN A 158 0.32 19.97 4.21
C ASN A 158 -1.03 20.05 3.47
N PRO A 159 -1.96 20.93 3.86
CA PRO A 159 -3.28 21.03 3.24
C PRO A 159 -3.20 21.41 1.75
N ARG A 160 -2.15 22.13 1.33
CA ARG A 160 -1.94 22.59 -0.05
C ARG A 160 -1.31 21.55 -0.96
N LEU A 161 -0.85 20.41 -0.43
CA LEU A 161 -0.30 19.35 -1.24
C LEU A 161 -1.40 18.79 -2.17
N THR A 162 -1.08 18.65 -3.45
CA THR A 162 -2.00 18.17 -4.48
C THR A 162 -1.73 16.72 -4.84
N GLU A 163 -2.76 16.02 -5.33
CA GLU A 163 -2.62 14.63 -5.80
C GLU A 163 -1.57 14.53 -6.91
N ALA A 164 -1.54 15.47 -7.86
CA ALA A 164 -0.57 15.51 -8.94
C ALA A 164 0.88 15.55 -8.42
N LEU A 165 1.15 16.31 -7.36
CA LEU A 165 2.47 16.36 -6.75
C LEU A 165 2.80 15.05 -6.02
N VAL A 166 1.85 14.42 -5.34
CA VAL A 166 2.04 13.11 -4.70
C VAL A 166 2.31 12.00 -5.72
N VAL A 167 1.62 12.01 -6.85
CA VAL A 167 1.89 11.09 -7.97
C VAL A 167 3.31 11.28 -8.48
N ARG A 168 3.78 12.53 -8.64
CA ARG A 168 5.18 12.80 -9.01
C ARG A 168 6.17 12.30 -7.95
N MET A 169 5.85 12.42 -6.66
CA MET A 169 6.67 11.90 -5.57
C MET A 169 6.76 10.37 -5.64
N ALA A 170 5.62 9.69 -5.81
CA ALA A 170 5.52 8.24 -5.88
C ALA A 170 6.18 7.65 -7.13
N ALA A 171 6.10 8.34 -8.28
CA ALA A 171 6.69 7.91 -9.55
C ALA A 171 8.19 8.25 -9.69
N ARG A 172 8.78 8.96 -8.72
CA ARG A 172 10.16 9.44 -8.81
C ARG A 172 11.15 8.27 -8.90
N ARG A 173 12.12 8.39 -9.81
CA ARG A 173 13.24 7.45 -9.98
C ARG A 173 14.53 8.23 -10.26
N PRO A 174 15.68 7.84 -9.69
CA PRO A 174 15.81 6.85 -8.64
C PRO A 174 15.22 7.36 -7.32
N ALA A 175 14.76 6.45 -6.45
CA ALA A 175 14.13 6.81 -5.18
C ALA A 175 14.68 5.96 -4.02
N ARG A 176 14.60 6.54 -2.82
CA ARG A 176 14.75 5.79 -1.58
C ARG A 176 13.44 5.06 -1.26
N PRO A 177 13.49 3.85 -0.67
CA PRO A 177 12.29 3.14 -0.25
C PRO A 177 11.46 3.92 0.79
N GLU A 178 12.10 4.56 1.76
CA GLU A 178 11.43 5.13 2.94
C GLU A 178 10.42 6.22 2.58
N PRO A 179 10.72 7.22 1.71
CA PRO A 179 9.71 8.14 1.19
C PRO A 179 8.48 7.47 0.56
N LEU A 180 8.66 6.38 -0.20
CA LEU A 180 7.55 5.67 -0.85
C LEU A 180 6.65 4.98 0.19
N VAL A 181 7.27 4.39 1.22
CA VAL A 181 6.57 3.82 2.37
C VAL A 181 5.77 4.89 3.12
N GLU A 182 6.31 6.11 3.25
CA GLU A 182 5.57 7.22 3.88
C GLU A 182 4.34 7.66 3.10
N ILE A 183 4.40 7.64 1.77
CA ILE A 183 3.23 7.92 0.91
C ILE A 183 2.16 6.86 1.15
N TRP A 184 2.53 5.57 1.20
CA TRP A 184 1.60 4.48 1.50
C TRP A 184 0.97 4.60 2.91
N LYS A 185 1.74 5.03 3.90
CA LYS A 185 1.25 5.23 5.28
C LYS A 185 0.26 6.38 5.41
N SER A 186 0.23 7.31 4.47
CA SER A 186 -0.69 8.46 4.53
C SER A 186 -2.12 8.06 4.18
N SER A 187 -3.02 8.06 5.17
CA SER A 187 -4.46 7.76 5.00
C SER A 187 -5.16 8.67 3.98
N ARG A 188 -4.69 9.92 3.81
CA ARG A 188 -5.20 10.88 2.82
C ARG A 188 -4.89 10.46 1.39
N TRP A 189 -3.71 9.88 1.15
CA TRP A 189 -3.17 9.66 -0.19
C TRP A 189 -3.20 8.19 -0.62
N SER A 190 -3.09 7.25 0.31
CA SER A 190 -3.14 5.81 0.03
C SER A 190 -4.52 5.31 -0.44
N THR A 191 -5.55 6.15 -0.32
CA THR A 191 -6.89 5.91 -0.86
C THR A 191 -7.02 6.31 -2.34
N ARG A 192 -6.09 7.12 -2.86
CA ARG A 192 -6.13 7.64 -4.23
C ARG A 192 -5.56 6.65 -5.22
N HIS A 193 -6.34 6.32 -6.24
CA HIS A 193 -5.97 5.32 -7.23
C HIS A 193 -4.69 5.69 -8.00
N ALA A 194 -4.55 6.94 -8.45
CA ALA A 194 -3.36 7.39 -9.17
C ALA A 194 -2.08 7.27 -8.32
N VAL A 195 -2.19 7.51 -7.01
CA VAL A 195 -1.07 7.34 -6.07
C VAL A 195 -0.71 5.86 -5.89
N ARG A 196 -1.71 4.98 -5.71
CA ARG A 196 -1.51 3.52 -5.63
C ARG A 196 -0.77 2.98 -6.86
N ARG A 197 -1.25 3.36 -8.05
CA ARG A 197 -0.64 2.99 -9.32
C ARG A 197 0.80 3.50 -9.40
N ALA A 198 1.04 4.78 -9.13
CA ALA A 198 2.38 5.36 -9.17
C ALA A 198 3.37 4.66 -8.23
N LEU A 199 2.92 4.24 -7.03
CA LEU A 199 3.74 3.48 -6.10
C LEU A 199 4.09 2.09 -6.64
N VAL A 200 3.09 1.30 -7.08
CA VAL A 200 3.31 -0.08 -7.53
C VAL A 200 4.22 -0.13 -8.77
N PHE A 201 4.09 0.85 -9.66
CA PHE A 201 4.94 0.96 -10.85
C PHE A 201 6.32 1.57 -10.53
N ASN A 202 6.67 1.84 -9.27
CA ASN A 202 8.00 2.28 -8.90
C ASN A 202 8.91 1.07 -8.56
N PRO A 203 9.98 0.78 -9.33
CA PRO A 203 10.84 -0.37 -9.08
C PRO A 203 11.67 -0.24 -7.78
N TYR A 204 11.71 0.95 -7.17
CA TYR A 204 12.34 1.20 -5.86
C TYR A 204 11.38 0.98 -4.68
N LEU A 205 10.09 0.68 -4.93
CA LEU A 205 9.14 0.33 -3.88
C LEU A 205 9.48 -1.05 -3.31
N PRO A 206 9.54 -1.21 -1.97
CA PRO A 206 9.63 -2.53 -1.37
C PRO A 206 8.45 -3.42 -1.80
N PRO A 207 8.71 -4.65 -2.27
CA PRO A 207 7.64 -5.56 -2.72
C PRO A 207 6.65 -5.88 -1.61
N GLU A 208 7.07 -5.87 -0.35
CA GLU A 208 6.18 -6.07 0.80
C GLU A 208 5.07 -5.00 0.91
N VAL A 209 5.38 -3.77 0.50
CA VAL A 209 4.41 -2.66 0.42
C VAL A 209 3.63 -2.75 -0.87
N GLY A 210 4.30 -3.00 -2.00
CA GLY A 210 3.65 -3.20 -3.30
C GLY A 210 2.57 -4.28 -3.26
N ALA A 211 2.84 -5.40 -2.58
CA ALA A 211 1.93 -6.53 -2.50
C ALA A 211 0.61 -6.19 -1.79
N LYS A 212 0.63 -5.21 -0.88
CA LYS A 212 -0.57 -4.70 -0.19
C LYS A 212 -1.33 -3.68 -1.05
N ILE A 213 -0.70 -3.10 -2.07
CA ILE A 213 -1.31 -2.13 -2.98
C ILE A 213 -1.90 -2.81 -4.23
N VAL A 214 -1.25 -3.86 -4.75
CA VAL A 214 -1.67 -4.57 -5.98
C VAL A 214 -3.14 -5.03 -5.94
N PRO A 215 -3.68 -5.61 -4.86
CA PRO A 215 -5.10 -5.99 -4.78
C PRO A 215 -6.08 -4.82 -4.94
N LEU A 216 -5.60 -3.57 -4.77
CA LEU A 216 -6.38 -2.34 -4.83
C LEU A 216 -6.37 -1.67 -6.22
N LEU A 217 -5.68 -2.27 -7.20
CA LEU A 217 -5.62 -1.79 -8.57
C LEU A 217 -6.75 -2.37 -9.43
N ASN A 218 -7.13 -1.63 -10.47
CA ASN A 218 -8.13 -2.04 -11.45
C ASN A 218 -7.57 -3.15 -12.37
N ALA A 219 -8.40 -3.79 -13.18
CA ALA A 219 -7.97 -4.87 -14.06
C ALA A 219 -6.93 -4.45 -15.11
N SER A 220 -7.11 -3.27 -15.73
CA SER A 220 -6.18 -2.73 -16.74
C SER A 220 -4.77 -2.50 -16.16
N ASP A 221 -4.68 -1.97 -14.94
CA ASP A 221 -3.42 -1.76 -14.24
C ASP A 221 -2.73 -3.10 -13.92
N LEU A 222 -3.50 -4.13 -13.55
CA LEU A 222 -2.94 -5.46 -13.29
C LEU A 222 -2.39 -6.10 -14.58
N GLU A 223 -3.09 -5.96 -15.70
CA GLU A 223 -2.63 -6.47 -17.00
C GLU A 223 -1.32 -5.80 -17.42
N GLU A 224 -1.22 -4.49 -17.24
CA GLU A 224 0.01 -3.75 -17.48
C GLU A 224 1.14 -4.18 -16.53
N LEU A 225 0.82 -4.40 -15.25
CA LEU A 225 1.79 -4.87 -14.26
C LEU A 225 2.39 -6.24 -14.64
N VAL A 226 1.56 -7.15 -15.16
CA VAL A 226 2.01 -8.48 -15.62
C VAL A 226 3.00 -8.35 -16.77
N ALA A 227 2.77 -7.40 -17.68
CA ALA A 227 3.59 -7.19 -18.87
C ALA A 227 4.93 -6.48 -18.59
N ASP A 228 5.03 -5.67 -17.53
CA ASP A 228 6.21 -4.86 -17.25
C ASP A 228 7.33 -5.65 -16.54
N ASN A 229 8.31 -6.16 -17.29
CA ASN A 229 9.48 -6.88 -16.78
C ASN A 229 10.46 -6.02 -15.94
N SER A 230 10.27 -4.70 -15.90
CA SER A 230 11.09 -3.80 -15.07
C SER A 230 10.69 -3.84 -13.60
N LEU A 231 9.52 -4.42 -13.27
CA LEU A 231 8.95 -4.48 -11.93
C LEU A 231 9.25 -5.81 -11.22
N HIS A 232 9.03 -5.81 -9.90
CA HIS A 232 9.36 -6.96 -9.05
C HIS A 232 8.52 -8.19 -9.39
N ALA A 233 9.14 -9.36 -9.56
CA ALA A 233 8.48 -10.59 -10.02
C ALA A 233 7.29 -11.00 -9.15
N ALA A 234 7.40 -10.89 -7.82
CA ALA A 234 6.32 -11.19 -6.89
C ALA A 234 5.05 -10.36 -7.14
N LEU A 235 5.18 -9.07 -7.47
CA LEU A 235 4.02 -8.21 -7.73
C LEU A 235 3.32 -8.60 -9.04
N ARG A 236 4.11 -8.96 -10.06
CA ARG A 236 3.59 -9.44 -11.34
C ARG A 236 2.86 -10.76 -11.17
N GLU A 237 3.42 -11.66 -10.37
CA GLU A 237 2.78 -12.94 -10.07
C GLU A 237 1.46 -12.75 -9.32
N GLN A 238 1.44 -11.88 -8.32
CA GLN A 238 0.21 -11.53 -7.63
C GLN A 238 -0.86 -10.97 -8.58
N ALA A 239 -0.48 -10.11 -9.52
CA ALA A 239 -1.42 -9.60 -10.51
C ALA A 239 -1.97 -10.71 -11.42
N ARG A 240 -1.15 -11.69 -11.84
CA ARG A 240 -1.63 -12.86 -12.62
C ARG A 240 -2.68 -13.64 -11.84
N LEU A 241 -2.40 -13.93 -10.58
CA LEU A 241 -3.29 -14.68 -9.69
C LEU A 241 -4.64 -13.98 -9.49
N LEU A 242 -4.62 -12.66 -9.27
CA LEU A 242 -5.83 -11.85 -9.13
C LEU A 242 -6.66 -11.77 -10.43
N LEU A 243 -6.00 -11.68 -11.59
CA LEU A 243 -6.68 -11.69 -12.90
C LEU A 243 -7.28 -13.06 -13.22
N ALA A 244 -6.62 -14.15 -12.85
CA ALA A 244 -7.12 -15.51 -13.06
C ALA A 244 -8.43 -15.74 -12.28
N HIS A 245 -8.50 -15.28 -11.04
CA HIS A 245 -9.71 -15.34 -10.21
C HIS A 245 -10.89 -14.57 -10.81
N ALA A 246 -10.65 -13.36 -11.34
CA ALA A 246 -11.71 -12.57 -11.98
C ALA A 246 -12.32 -13.30 -13.20
N ARG A 247 -11.50 -14.01 -13.98
CA ARG A 247 -11.96 -14.80 -15.13
C ARG A 247 -12.75 -16.04 -14.73
N ALA A 248 -12.37 -16.68 -13.62
CA ALA A 248 -13.09 -17.84 -13.10
C ALA A 248 -14.45 -17.47 -12.47
N GLY A 249 -14.55 -16.29 -11.85
CA GLY A 249 -15.79 -15.78 -11.26
C GLY A 249 -16.80 -15.25 -12.28
N GLY A 250 -16.34 -14.65 -13.39
CA GLY A 250 -17.20 -14.14 -14.47
C GLY A 250 -17.77 -15.20 -15.43
N ALA A 251 -17.35 -16.46 -15.29
CA ALA A 251 -17.86 -17.60 -16.06
C ALA A 251 -18.98 -18.38 -15.33
N ARG A 252 -19.53 -17.82 -14.25
CA ARG A 252 -20.62 -18.40 -13.44
C ARG A 252 -21.85 -17.52 -13.42
#